data_AF-A0A0J5WLL3-F1
#
_entry.id   AF-A0A0J5WLL3-F1
#
_cell.length_a   1.000
_cell.length_b   1.000
_cell.length_c   1.000
_cell.angle_alpha   90.00
_cell.angle_beta   90.00
_cell.angle_gamma   90.00
#
_symmetry.space_group_name_H-M   'P 1'
#
loop_
_entity.id
_entity.type
_entity.pdbx_description
1 polymer ?
#
loop_
_entity_poly.entity_id
_entity_poly.type
_entity_poly.pdbx_seq_one_letter_code
_entity_poly.pdbx_strand_id
1 'polypeptide(L)'
;MTEKHRPIAGFRIVRPSVARSRMSGNRLVWPAEMRRLLEAFLTNELRRSLARTSAAEPAAQSTREPTPPLPRKVFNVGRIDPSKCTLPIISEAEAKAIGGRETFMHFGLDPDLYSATCDTL
;
A
#
# COMPACT_ATOMS: atom_id res chain seq x y z
N MET A 1 15.56 6.87 -38.20
CA MET A 1 14.75 5.63 -38.15
C MET A 1 13.87 5.71 -36.90
N THR A 2 12.58 5.94 -37.04
CA THR A 2 11.64 6.00 -35.91
C THR A 2 10.79 4.74 -35.92
N GLU A 3 11.09 3.84 -34.99
CA GLU A 3 10.40 2.57 -34.82
C GLU A 3 8.96 2.86 -34.35
N LYS A 4 7.99 2.64 -35.23
CA LYS A 4 6.58 2.89 -34.94
C LYS A 4 6.06 1.76 -34.06
N HIS A 5 5.71 2.06 -32.81
CA HIS A 5 5.06 1.13 -31.90
C HIS A 5 3.74 0.62 -32.49
N ARG A 6 3.58 -0.71 -32.57
CA ARG A 6 2.32 -1.34 -32.98
C ARG A 6 1.35 -1.37 -31.79
N PRO A 7 0.07 -1.03 -32.01
CA PRO A 7 -0.95 -1.20 -30.96
C PRO A 7 -1.13 -2.68 -30.63
N ILE A 8 -1.23 -2.99 -29.35
CA ILE A 8 -1.44 -4.36 -28.87
C ILE A 8 -2.89 -4.76 -29.14
N ALA A 9 -3.11 -5.51 -30.23
CA ALA A 9 -4.40 -6.12 -30.53
C ALA A 9 -4.67 -7.28 -29.57
N GLY A 10 -5.84 -7.27 -28.90
CA GLY A 10 -6.29 -8.39 -28.07
C GLY A 10 -6.94 -8.02 -26.74
N PHE A 11 -6.79 -6.79 -26.26
CA PHE A 11 -7.41 -6.35 -25.01
C PHE A 11 -8.76 -5.68 -25.26
N ARG A 12 -9.85 -6.35 -24.92
CA ARG A 12 -11.17 -5.73 -24.78
C ARG A 12 -11.31 -5.16 -23.37
N ILE A 13 -11.20 -3.84 -23.23
CA ILE A 13 -11.64 -3.17 -22.02
C ILE A 13 -13.18 -3.21 -22.05
N VAL A 14 -13.76 -4.10 -21.24
CA VAL A 14 -15.21 -4.12 -21.02
C VAL A 14 -15.55 -2.84 -20.27
N ARG A 15 -16.05 -1.83 -20.99
CA ARG A 15 -16.62 -0.63 -20.38
C ARG A 15 -17.93 -1.03 -19.70
N PRO A 16 -18.07 -0.92 -18.37
CA PRO A 16 -19.37 -1.10 -17.75
C PRO A 16 -20.27 0.04 -18.24
N SER A 17 -21.22 -0.31 -19.10
CA SER A 17 -22.30 0.58 -19.51
C SER A 17 -23.36 0.62 -18.42
N VAL A 18 -23.82 1.83 -18.11
CA VAL A 18 -25.06 2.17 -17.38
C VAL A 18 -24.95 2.31 -15.86
N ALA A 19 -24.94 3.59 -15.46
CA ALA A 19 -25.52 4.21 -14.27
C ALA A 19 -25.55 3.41 -12.96
N ARG A 20 -24.58 3.66 -12.06
CA ARG A 20 -24.80 3.53 -10.62
C ARG A 20 -25.06 4.89 -10.01
N SER A 21 -26.32 5.03 -9.59
CA SER A 21 -26.85 6.00 -8.65
C SER A 21 -25.82 6.52 -7.64
N ARG A 22 -25.73 7.85 -7.51
CA ARG A 22 -25.04 8.52 -6.41
C ARG A 22 -25.76 8.18 -5.12
N MET A 23 -25.29 7.17 -4.38
CA MET A 23 -25.58 7.08 -2.96
C MET A 23 -24.65 8.01 -2.21
N SER A 24 -25.05 9.28 -2.20
CA SER A 24 -24.68 10.24 -1.16
C SER A 24 -25.17 9.68 0.17
N GLY A 25 -24.25 9.08 0.91
CA GLY A 25 -24.49 8.59 2.25
C GLY A 25 -23.14 8.47 2.94
N ASN A 26 -22.62 9.61 3.39
CA ASN A 26 -21.57 9.64 4.42
C ASN A 26 -22.19 9.12 5.71
N ARG A 27 -22.49 7.82 5.76
CA ARG A 27 -22.80 7.13 7.01
C ARG A 27 -21.45 6.93 7.66
N LEU A 28 -21.01 7.99 8.35
CA LEU A 28 -19.90 7.98 9.29
C LEU A 28 -20.02 6.69 10.09
N VAL A 29 -19.21 5.69 9.73
CA VAL A 29 -19.04 4.50 10.56
C VAL A 29 -18.50 5.05 11.87
N TRP A 30 -19.36 5.00 12.89
CA TRP A 30 -19.15 5.67 14.16
C TRP A 30 -17.77 5.28 14.71
N PRO A 31 -16.92 6.22 15.17
CA PRO A 31 -15.55 5.92 15.59
C PRO A 31 -15.45 4.78 16.63
N ALA A 32 -16.48 4.57 17.45
CA ALA A 32 -16.55 3.46 18.40
C ALA A 32 -16.72 2.08 17.73
N GLU A 33 -17.51 1.98 16.66
CA GLU A 33 -17.74 0.70 15.97
C GLU A 33 -16.46 0.23 15.27
N MET A 34 -15.75 1.16 14.61
CA MET A 34 -14.46 0.88 13.98
C MET A 34 -13.39 0.49 15.02
N ARG A 35 -13.38 1.17 16.18
CA ARG A 35 -12.49 0.81 17.30
C ARG A 35 -12.77 -0.61 17.82
N ARG A 36 -14.04 -0.98 17.99
CA ARG A 36 -14.43 -2.34 18.41
C ARG A 36 -14.00 -3.41 17.41
N LEU A 37 -14.12 -3.13 16.11
CA LEU A 37 -13.67 -4.05 15.06
C LEU A 37 -12.15 -4.22 15.08
N LEU A 38 -11.39 -3.13 15.24
CA LEU A 38 -9.93 -3.17 15.33
C LEU A 38 -9.46 -3.93 16.58
N GLU A 39 -10.10 -3.70 17.73
CA GLU A 39 -9.77 -4.38 18.99
C GLU A 39 -10.07 -5.89 18.91
N ALA A 40 -11.21 -6.27 18.33
CA ALA A 40 -11.55 -7.67 18.07
C ALA A 40 -10.58 -8.34 17.09
N PHE A 41 -10.05 -7.59 16.11
CA PHE A 41 -9.06 -8.10 15.16
C PHE A 41 -7.71 -8.36 15.85
N LEU A 42 -7.22 -7.38 16.62
CA LEU A 42 -5.94 -7.49 17.34
C LEU A 42 -5.97 -8.62 18.38
N THR A 43 -7.05 -8.75 19.14
CA THR A 43 -7.18 -9.84 20.13
C THR A 43 -7.21 -11.22 19.48
N ASN A 44 -7.85 -11.36 18.32
CA ASN A 44 -7.87 -12.63 17.60
C ASN A 44 -6.52 -12.99 17.00
N GLU A 45 -5.79 -12.03 16.43
CA GLU A 45 -4.44 -12.29 15.91
C GLU A 45 -3.44 -12.57 17.02
N LEU A 46 -3.50 -11.87 18.16
CA LEU A 46 -2.69 -12.19 19.33
C LEU A 46 -2.97 -13.61 19.86
N ARG A 47 -4.24 -14.01 19.91
CA ARG A 47 -4.61 -15.38 20.31
C ARG A 47 -4.09 -16.43 19.32
N ARG A 48 -4.15 -16.15 18.02
CA ARG A 48 -3.61 -17.02 16.96
C ARG A 48 -2.09 -17.12 17.01
N SER A 49 -1.40 -15.98 17.18
CA SER A 49 0.06 -15.97 17.29
C SER A 49 0.51 -16.71 18.53
N LEU A 50 -0.16 -16.49 19.67
CA LEU A 50 0.13 -17.20 20.91
C LEU A 50 -0.11 -18.71 20.77
N ALA A 51 -1.22 -19.12 20.15
CA ALA A 51 -1.49 -20.53 19.86
C ALA A 51 -0.45 -21.17 18.93
N ARG A 52 0.07 -20.43 17.95
CA ARG A 52 1.17 -20.91 17.09
C ARG A 52 2.49 -21.04 17.85
N THR A 53 2.76 -20.14 18.80
CA THR A 53 3.96 -20.22 19.63
C THR A 53 3.86 -21.27 20.74
N SER A 54 2.66 -21.54 21.27
CA SER A 54 2.44 -22.54 22.31
C SER A 54 2.24 -23.96 21.76
N ALA A 55 1.82 -24.10 20.50
CA ALA A 55 1.78 -25.39 19.81
C ALA A 55 3.15 -25.83 19.28
N ALA A 56 4.21 -25.06 19.53
CA ALA A 56 5.60 -25.46 19.32
C ALA A 56 6.10 -26.36 20.46
N GLU A 57 5.31 -27.36 20.85
CA GLU A 57 5.89 -28.64 21.27
C GLU A 57 6.39 -29.30 19.99
N PRO A 58 7.58 -29.95 19.98
CA PRO A 58 8.06 -30.66 18.81
C PRO A 58 7.14 -31.86 18.56
N ALA A 59 6.07 -31.64 17.80
CA ALA A 59 5.23 -32.70 17.28
C ALA A 59 6.16 -33.65 16.53
N ALA A 60 6.28 -34.87 17.06
CA ALA A 60 6.95 -35.99 16.42
C ALA A 60 6.53 -36.00 14.95
N GLN A 61 7.50 -35.72 14.07
CA GLN A 61 7.30 -35.61 12.64
C GLN A 61 6.62 -36.89 12.18
N SER A 62 5.35 -36.78 11.77
CA SER A 62 4.74 -37.87 11.03
C SER A 62 5.52 -37.97 9.72
N THR A 63 6.02 -39.17 9.45
CA THR A 63 6.74 -39.53 8.22
C THR A 63 5.76 -39.45 7.05
N ARG A 64 5.41 -38.24 6.64
CA ARG A 64 4.82 -37.96 5.34
C ARG A 64 5.89 -37.25 4.55
N GLU A 65 6.41 -37.95 3.56
CA GLU A 65 7.36 -37.44 2.58
C GLU A 65 6.89 -36.04 2.11
N PRO A 66 7.68 -34.98 2.35
CA PRO A 66 7.30 -33.64 1.95
C PRO A 66 7.27 -33.61 0.42
N THR A 67 6.10 -33.44 -0.16
CA THR A 67 5.99 -33.12 -1.58
C THR A 67 6.82 -31.86 -1.82
N PRO A 68 7.81 -31.87 -2.73
CA PRO A 68 8.67 -30.72 -2.93
C PRO A 68 7.82 -29.52 -3.34
N PRO A 69 8.01 -28.36 -2.68
CA PRO A 69 7.27 -27.16 -3.06
C PRO A 69 7.57 -26.85 -4.53
N LEU A 70 6.51 -26.65 -5.32
CA LEU A 70 6.63 -26.20 -6.71
C LEU A 70 7.58 -25.01 -6.80
N PRO A 71 8.52 -24.98 -7.76
CA PRO A 71 9.50 -23.92 -7.87
C PRO A 71 8.78 -22.59 -8.08
N ARG A 72 8.69 -21.78 -7.02
CA ARG A 72 8.23 -20.40 -7.13
C ARG A 72 9.26 -19.68 -7.97
N LYS A 73 8.81 -19.09 -9.08
CA LYS A 73 9.63 -18.20 -9.91
C LYS A 73 9.81 -16.90 -9.13
N VAL A 74 10.64 -16.93 -8.10
CA VAL A 74 11.11 -15.73 -7.41
C VAL A 74 12.02 -15.03 -8.41
N PHE A 75 11.68 -13.81 -8.76
CA PHE A 75 12.64 -12.95 -9.44
C PHE A 75 13.88 -12.94 -8.56
N ASN A 76 15.03 -13.30 -9.14
CA ASN A 76 16.31 -13.24 -8.46
C ASN A 76 16.72 -11.76 -8.40
N VAL A 77 15.96 -10.98 -7.63
CA VAL A 77 16.30 -9.61 -7.32
C VAL A 77 17.44 -9.73 -6.31
N GLY A 78 18.64 -9.26 -6.68
CA GLY A 78 19.81 -9.33 -5.83
C GLY A 78 19.51 -8.81 -4.42
N ARG A 79 20.26 -9.28 -3.42
CA ARG A 79 20.09 -8.81 -2.03
C ARG A 79 20.10 -7.27 -2.02
N ILE A 80 19.07 -6.68 -1.41
CA ILE A 80 18.98 -5.24 -1.25
C ILE A 80 20.16 -4.82 -0.38
N ASP A 81 20.98 -3.92 -0.90
CA ASP A 81 22.09 -3.31 -0.17
C ASP A 81 21.51 -2.30 0.85
N PRO A 82 21.63 -2.54 2.16
CA PRO A 82 21.06 -1.67 3.17
C PRO A 82 21.68 -0.26 3.15
N SER A 83 22.90 -0.09 2.63
CA SER A 83 23.51 1.23 2.45
C SER A 83 22.77 2.10 1.41
N LYS A 84 22.02 1.46 0.50
CA LYS A 84 21.16 2.13 -0.48
C LYS A 84 19.75 2.42 0.05
N CYS A 85 19.42 1.93 1.24
CA CYS A 85 18.13 2.15 1.89
C CYS A 85 18.10 3.38 2.81
N THR A 86 19.20 4.13 2.90
CA THR A 86 19.27 5.35 3.72
C THR A 86 18.66 6.52 2.94
N LEU A 87 17.47 6.96 3.37
CA LEU A 87 16.88 8.20 2.89
C LEU A 87 17.48 9.40 3.65
N PRO A 88 17.62 10.56 2.99
CA PRO A 88 18.01 11.78 3.67
C PRO A 88 16.96 12.14 4.74
N ILE A 89 17.43 12.55 5.91
CA ILE A 89 16.58 13.09 6.96
C ILE A 89 16.31 14.54 6.60
N ILE A 90 15.08 14.83 6.19
CA ILE A 90 14.61 16.18 5.87
C ILE A 90 13.61 16.63 6.93
N SER A 91 13.51 17.95 7.12
CA SER A 91 12.51 18.52 8.03
C SER A 91 11.10 18.36 7.46
N GLU A 92 10.08 18.39 8.32
CA GLU A 92 8.67 18.35 7.88
C GLU A 92 8.34 19.52 6.95
N ALA A 93 8.86 20.71 7.26
CA ALA A 93 8.70 21.91 6.43
C ALA A 93 9.32 21.72 5.03
N GLU A 94 10.51 21.12 4.96
CA GLU A 94 11.18 20.81 3.71
C GLU A 94 10.43 19.74 2.90
N ALA A 95 9.98 18.66 3.55
CA ALA A 95 9.15 17.64 2.91
C ALA A 95 7.86 18.23 2.33
N LYS A 96 7.21 19.13 3.08
CA LYS A 96 5.99 19.83 2.66
C LYS A 96 6.27 20.81 1.52
N ALA A 97 7.41 21.52 1.53
CA ALA A 97 7.79 22.42 0.45
C ALA A 97 8.02 21.64 -0.87
N ILE A 98 8.77 20.54 -0.81
CA ILE A 98 9.08 19.70 -1.99
C ILE A 98 7.80 19.08 -2.54
N GLY A 99 7.04 18.36 -1.71
CA GLY A 99 5.82 17.67 -2.13
C GLY A 99 4.70 18.64 -2.52
N GLY A 100 4.59 19.76 -1.80
CA GLY A 100 3.63 20.82 -2.09
C GLY A 100 3.88 21.42 -3.47
N ARG A 101 5.13 21.80 -3.78
CA ARG A 101 5.49 22.40 -5.07
C ARG A 101 5.14 21.49 -6.25
N GLU A 102 5.51 20.22 -6.19
CA GLU A 102 5.19 19.25 -7.25
C GLU A 102 3.68 19.06 -7.43
N THR A 103 2.95 18.99 -6.31
CA THR A 103 1.49 18.83 -6.29
C THR A 103 0.81 20.06 -6.89
N PHE A 104 1.20 21.27 -6.49
CA PHE A 104 0.63 22.51 -7.01
C PHE A 104 0.83 22.61 -8.52
N MET A 105 2.04 22.32 -9.01
CA MET A 105 2.33 22.28 -10.45
C MET A 105 1.46 21.26 -11.19
N HIS A 106 1.21 20.09 -10.60
CA HIS A 106 0.30 19.08 -11.19
C HIS A 106 -1.14 19.56 -11.34
N PHE A 107 -1.61 20.42 -10.44
CA PHE A 107 -2.96 20.99 -10.48
C PHE A 107 -3.04 22.35 -11.17
N GLY A 108 -1.94 22.85 -11.74
CA GLY A 108 -1.87 24.17 -12.39
C GLY A 108 -1.95 25.35 -11.43
N LEU A 109 -1.61 25.12 -10.15
CA LEU A 109 -1.54 26.14 -9.12
C LEU A 109 -0.09 26.64 -9.00
N ASP A 110 0.09 27.94 -8.76
CA ASP A 110 1.40 28.54 -8.54
C ASP A 110 1.89 28.25 -7.11
N PRO A 111 2.97 27.48 -6.93
CA PRO A 111 3.48 27.11 -5.60
C PRO A 111 3.99 28.32 -4.80
N ASP A 112 4.40 29.40 -5.46
CA ASP A 112 5.00 30.57 -4.80
C ASP A 112 3.92 31.51 -4.21
N LEU A 113 2.67 31.38 -4.67
CA LEU A 113 1.52 32.12 -4.14
C LEU A 113 0.93 31.46 -2.88
N TYR A 114 1.02 30.14 -2.76
CA TYR A 114 0.43 29.40 -1.63
C TYR A 114 1.37 29.25 -0.44
N SER A 115 2.70 29.28 -0.65
CA SER A 115 3.69 29.26 0.43
C SER A 115 3.58 30.47 1.36
N ALA A 116 3.26 31.65 0.83
CA ALA A 116 3.13 32.89 1.60
C ALA A 116 1.92 32.95 2.54
N THR A 117 0.90 32.11 2.33
CA THR A 117 -0.35 32.15 3.11
C THR A 117 -0.34 31.27 4.36
N CYS A 118 0.60 30.31 4.44
CA CYS A 118 0.70 29.38 5.56
C CYS A 118 1.46 29.92 6.78
N ASP A 119 2.19 31.04 6.66
CA ASP A 119 2.96 31.64 7.77
C ASP A 119 2.12 32.59 8.64
N THR A 120 0.81 32.69 8.39
CA THR A 120 -0.10 33.63 9.07
C THR A 120 -1.15 32.98 9.99
N LEU A 121 -1.01 31.68 10.33
CA LEU A 121 -1.86 30.99 11.31
C LEU A 121 -1.03 30.31 12.39
#